data_AF-A0A0D7KKM5-F1
#
_entry.id   AF-A0A0D7KKM5-F1
#
_cell.length_a   1.000
_cell.length_b   1.000
_cell.length_c   1.000
_cell.angle_alpha   90.00
_cell.angle_beta   90.00
_cell.angle_gamma   90.00
#
_symmetry.space_group_name_H-M   'P 1'
#
loop_
_entity.id
_entity.type
_entity.pdbx_description
1 polymer ?
#
loop_
_entity_poly.entity_id
_entity_poly.type
_entity_poly.pdbx_seq_one_letter_code
_entity_poly.pdbx_strand_id
1 'polypeptide(L)'
;NFSLSIEDMILEMIELTIEAVDASPDISYANRNKHIIGLLYDRGVFNMRNAATIVANMLKITKHTVYLHLRNHTPRNEKETCTTSKQG
;
A
#
# COMPACT_ATOMS: atom_id res chain seq x y z
N ASN A 1 5.48 -25.75 5.91
CA ASN A 1 4.13 -25.42 6.41
C ASN A 1 4.03 -23.91 6.57
N PHE A 2 3.57 -23.21 5.55
CA PHE A 2 3.40 -21.75 5.55
C PHE A 2 1.92 -21.44 5.76
N SER A 3 1.48 -21.32 7.01
CA SER A 3 0.22 -20.63 7.30
C SER A 3 0.56 -19.14 7.37
N LEU A 4 0.84 -18.51 6.22
CA LEU A 4 1.11 -17.08 6.16
C LEU A 4 -0.12 -16.33 6.66
N SER A 5 0.04 -15.50 7.69
CA SER A 5 -1.01 -14.59 8.08
C SER A 5 -1.19 -13.54 6.97
N ILE A 6 -2.37 -12.91 6.91
CA ILE A 6 -2.60 -11.79 5.98
C ILE A 6 -1.55 -10.68 6.19
N GLU A 7 -1.09 -10.49 7.44
CA GLU A 7 -0.06 -9.50 7.75
C GLU A 7 1.31 -9.89 7.17
N ASP A 8 1.69 -11.16 7.24
CA ASP A 8 2.95 -11.65 6.66
C ASP A 8 2.96 -11.47 5.14
N MET A 9 1.84 -11.76 4.48
CA MET A 9 1.69 -11.54 3.04
C MET A 9 1.80 -10.04 2.68
N ILE A 10 1.22 -9.15 3.49
CA ILE A 10 1.36 -7.70 3.28
C ILE A 10 2.82 -7.28 3.44
N LEU A 11 3.52 -7.79 4.45
CA LEU A 11 4.93 -7.48 4.70
C LEU A 11 5.83 -7.91 3.53
N GLU A 12 5.65 -9.14 3.04
CA GLU A 12 6.38 -9.66 1.88
C GLU A 12 6.18 -8.77 0.64
N MET A 13 4.93 -8.39 0.36
CA MET A 13 4.62 -7.51 -0.77
C MET A 13 5.25 -6.11 -0.62
N ILE A 14 5.33 -5.58 0.60
CA ILE A 14 6.00 -4.30 0.88
C ILE A 14 7.50 -4.42 0.62
N GLU A 15 8.13 -5.48 1.12
CA GLU A 15 9.57 -5.72 0.95
C GLU A 15 9.96 -5.83 -0.52
N LEU A 16 9.27 -6.70 -1.29
CA LEU A 16 9.49 -6.85 -2.73
C LEU A 16 9.29 -5.53 -3.49
N THR A 17 8.33 -4.70 -3.06
CA THR A 17 8.09 -3.39 -3.70
C THR A 17 9.19 -2.39 -3.38
N ILE A 18 9.68 -2.39 -2.14
CA ILE A 18 10.80 -1.56 -1.72
C ILE A 18 12.04 -1.91 -2.54
N GLU A 19 12.39 -3.19 -2.63
CA GLU A 19 13.55 -3.65 -3.40
C GLU A 19 13.46 -3.25 -4.87
N ALA A 20 12.30 -3.47 -5.50
CA ALA A 20 12.10 -3.11 -6.89
C ALA A 20 12.21 -1.59 -7.15
N VAL A 21 11.74 -0.76 -6.21
CA VAL A 21 11.84 0.70 -6.32
C VAL A 21 13.28 1.16 -6.07
N ASP A 22 13.97 0.60 -5.08
CA ASP A 22 15.34 0.97 -4.72
C ASP A 22 16.36 0.51 -5.77
N ALA A 23 16.05 -0.55 -6.51
CA ALA A 23 16.84 -1.00 -7.66
C ALA A 23 16.66 -0.13 -8.92
N SER A 24 15.65 0.76 -8.95
CA SER A 24 15.37 1.60 -10.11
C SER A 24 16.14 2.93 -10.04
N PRO A 25 17.12 3.17 -10.94
CA PRO A 25 17.93 4.40 -10.90
C PRO A 25 17.14 5.66 -11.30
N ASP A 26 15.98 5.49 -11.94
CA ASP A 26 15.15 6.60 -12.42
C ASP A 26 14.25 7.20 -11.31
N ILE A 27 14.14 6.52 -10.17
CA ILE A 27 13.29 6.95 -9.06
C ILE A 27 14.12 7.76 -8.06
N SER A 28 13.88 9.06 -8.00
CA SER A 28 14.50 9.91 -7.00
C SER A 28 14.02 9.58 -5.58
N TYR A 29 14.89 9.81 -4.59
CA TYR A 29 14.57 9.61 -3.17
C TYR A 29 13.29 10.36 -2.75
N ALA A 30 13.10 11.60 -3.25
CA ALA A 30 11.92 12.40 -2.96
C ALA A 30 10.61 11.76 -3.47
N ASN A 31 10.69 10.94 -4.53
CA ASN A 31 9.55 10.25 -5.12
C ASN A 31 9.44 8.78 -4.70
N ARG A 32 10.41 8.25 -3.95
CA ARG A 32 10.47 6.84 -3.53
C ARG A 32 9.18 6.38 -2.85
N ASN A 33 8.75 7.11 -1.83
CA ASN A 33 7.54 6.76 -1.07
C ASN A 33 6.27 6.82 -1.93
N LYS A 34 6.19 7.80 -2.84
CA LYS A 34 5.08 7.91 -3.80
C LYS A 34 4.98 6.67 -4.68
N HIS A 35 6.11 6.19 -5.21
CA HIS A 35 6.13 5.01 -6.09
C HIS A 35 5.78 3.73 -5.33
N ILE A 36 6.35 3.51 -4.14
CA ILE A 36 6.04 2.33 -3.34
C ILE A 36 4.55 2.27 -3.02
N ILE A 37 3.97 3.38 -2.54
CA ILE A 37 2.54 3.44 -2.21
C ILE A 37 1.66 3.23 -3.44
N GLY A 38 2.03 3.82 -4.59
CA GLY A 38 1.32 3.62 -5.85
C GLY A 38 1.31 2.16 -6.29
N LEU A 39 2.47 1.50 -6.32
CA LEU A 39 2.59 0.10 -6.71
C LEU A 39 1.83 -0.84 -5.77
N LEU A 40 1.86 -0.59 -4.46
CA LEU A 40 1.08 -1.36 -3.48
C LEU A 40 -0.42 -1.16 -3.67
N TYR A 41 -0.86 0.05 -4.07
CA TYR A 41 -2.25 0.32 -4.43
C TYR A 41 -2.67 -0.42 -5.69
N ASP A 42 -1.86 -0.37 -6.75
CA ASP A 42 -2.14 -1.04 -8.02
C ASP A 42 -2.24 -2.57 -7.84
N ARG A 43 -1.53 -3.12 -6.84
CA ARG A 43 -1.59 -4.54 -6.46
C ARG A 43 -2.71 -4.88 -5.47
N GLY A 44 -3.53 -3.91 -5.08
CA GLY A 44 -4.67 -4.12 -4.18
C GLY A 44 -4.31 -4.37 -2.71
N VAL A 45 -3.07 -4.08 -2.27
CA VAL A 45 -2.64 -4.30 -0.88
C VAL A 45 -3.50 -3.51 0.11
N PHE A 46 -3.93 -2.30 -0.26
CA PHE A 46 -4.77 -1.46 0.60
C PHE A 46 -6.22 -1.92 0.74
N ASN A 47 -6.65 -2.98 0.02
CA ASN A 47 -7.93 -3.64 0.24
C ASN A 47 -7.90 -4.53 1.50
N MET A 48 -6.70 -4.83 2.02
CA MET A 48 -6.51 -5.67 3.19
C MET A 48 -6.58 -4.83 4.47
N ARG A 49 -7.17 -5.41 5.52
CA ARG A 49 -7.25 -4.76 6.83
C ARG A 49 -5.85 -4.44 7.34
N ASN A 50 -5.69 -3.28 7.97
CA ASN A 50 -4.45 -2.78 8.57
C ASN A 50 -3.30 -2.46 7.60
N ALA A 51 -3.43 -2.69 6.28
CA ALA A 51 -2.37 -2.44 5.31
C ALA A 51 -1.75 -1.04 5.41
N ALA A 52 -2.57 0.02 5.52
CA ALA A 52 -2.08 1.39 5.66
C ALA A 52 -1.22 1.61 6.93
N THR A 53 -1.51 0.89 8.02
CA THR A 53 -0.71 0.96 9.25
C THR A 53 0.62 0.23 9.06
N ILE A 54 0.60 -0.94 8.44
CA ILE A 54 1.81 -1.75 8.19
C ILE A 54 2.75 -1.00 7.24
N VAL A 55 2.24 -0.45 6.13
CA VAL A 55 3.02 0.36 5.18
C VAL A 55 3.65 1.57 5.86
N ALA A 56 2.91 2.30 6.70
CA ALA A 56 3.44 3.44 7.45
C ALA A 56 4.63 3.04 8.35
N ASN A 57 4.49 1.93 9.07
CA ASN A 57 5.52 1.41 9.97
C ASN A 57 6.77 0.92 9.23
N MET A 58 6.60 0.29 8.07
CA MET A 58 7.70 -0.22 7.24
C MET A 58 8.47 0.91 6.57
N LEU A 59 7.76 1.91 6.03
CA LEU A 59 8.38 3.06 5.36
C LEU A 59 8.86 4.15 6.32
N LYS A 60 8.63 3.99 7.64
CA LYS A 60 8.95 4.98 8.68
C LYS A 60 8.33 6.36 8.40
N ILE A 61 7.09 6.37 7.93
CA ILE A 61 6.31 7.57 7.64
C ILE A 61 5.00 7.58 8.43
N THR A 62 4.33 8.72 8.49
CA THR A 62 3.02 8.81 9.14
C THR A 62 1.92 8.18 8.27
N LYS A 63 0.86 7.67 8.90
CA LYS A 63 -0.35 7.23 8.16
C LYS A 63 -0.95 8.36 7.32
N HIS A 64 -0.85 9.60 7.77
CA HIS A 64 -1.29 10.76 7.00
C HIS A 64 -0.54 10.88 5.66
N THR A 65 0.78 10.67 5.67
CA THR A 65 1.60 10.63 4.45
C THR A 65 1.17 9.51 3.51
N VAL A 66 0.84 8.33 4.04
CA VAL A 66 0.30 7.22 3.24
C VAL A 66 -0.99 7.63 2.55
N TYR A 67 -1.97 8.15 3.31
CA TYR A 67 -3.25 8.57 2.75
C TYR A 67 -3.13 9.74 1.77
N LEU A 68 -2.21 10.68 2.00
CA LEU A 68 -1.92 11.77 1.07
C LEU A 68 -1.50 11.24 -0.30
N HIS A 69 -0.59 10.26 -0.34
CA HIS A 69 -0.16 9.65 -1.59
C HIS A 69 -1.27 8.82 -2.24
N LEU A 70 -2.03 8.02 -1.47
CA LEU A 70 -3.16 7.26 -1.99
C LEU A 70 -4.20 8.16 -2.67
N ARG A 71 -4.60 9.25 -1.99
CA ARG A 71 -5.52 10.26 -2.54
C ARG A 71 -5.02 10.85 -3.85
N ASN A 72 -3.72 11.09 -3.96
CA ASN A 72 -3.12 11.69 -5.15
C ASN A 72 -2.84 10.66 -6.26
N HIS A 73 -2.95 9.36 -5.96
CA HIS A 73 -2.76 8.25 -6.90
C HIS A 73 -4.09 7.77 -7.50
N THR A 74 -5.19 7.79 -6.74
CA THR A 74 -6.52 7.45 -7.26
C THR A 74 -7.04 8.58 -8.18
N PRO A 75 -7.35 8.31 -9.46
CA PRO A 75 -8.06 9.28 -10.30
C PRO A 75 -9.41 9.63 -9.64
N ARG A 76 -9.86 10.88 -9.78
CA ARG A 76 -10.99 11.45 -9.01
C ARG A 76 -12.34 10.69 -9.17
N ASN A 77 -12.44 9.71 -10.05
CA ASN A 77 -13.66 8.96 -10.34
C ASN A 77 -13.41 7.46 -10.21
N GLU A 78 -13.79 6.87 -9.07
CA GLU A 78 -14.48 5.58 -8.91
C GLU A 78 -14.50 5.23 -7.41
N LYS A 79 -15.63 5.48 -6.75
CA LYS A 79 -15.92 5.02 -5.39
C LYS A 79 -17.11 4.08 -5.46
N GLU A 80 -17.01 3.02 -6.26
CA GLU A 80 -18.00 1.94 -6.24
C GLU A 80 -17.28 0.60 -6.18
N THR A 81 -16.99 0.12 -4.97
CA THR A 81 -16.96 -1.33 -4.71
C THR A 81 -17.52 -1.65 -3.33
N CYS A 82 -18.77 -2.10 -3.37
CA CYS A 82 -19.39 -3.18 -2.60
C CYS A 82 -19.58 -3.09 -1.07
N THR A 83 -20.85 -2.84 -0.76
CA THR A 83 -21.65 -3.33 0.37
C THR A 83 -21.65 -4.85 0.53
N THR A 84 -21.40 -5.34 1.75
CA THR A 84 -21.99 -6.56 2.38
C THR A 84 -21.45 -6.60 3.83
N SER A 85 -22.17 -6.68 4.95
CA SER A 85 -23.59 -6.61 5.31
C SER A 85 -23.62 -6.18 6.79
N LYS A 86 -24.56 -5.29 7.16
CA LYS A 86 -24.98 -5.09 8.55
C LYS A 86 -26.37 -5.70 8.69
N GLN A 87 -26.49 -6.61 9.65
CA GLN A 87 -27.57 -6.74 10.65
C GLN A 87 -29.02 -6.80 10.16
N GLY A 88 -29.73 -7.85 10.58
CA GLY A 88 -31.19 -7.92 10.59
C GLY A 88 -31.69 -9.35 10.55
#